data_AF-W9DKB4-F1
#
_entry.id   AF-W9DKB4-F1
#
_cell.length_a   1.000
_cell.length_b   1.000
_cell.length_c   1.000
_cell.angle_alpha   90.00
_cell.angle_beta   90.00
_cell.angle_gamma   90.00
#
_symmetry.space_group_name_H-M   'P 1'
#
loop_
_entity.id
_entity.type
_entity.pdbx_description
1 polymer ?
#
loop_
_entity_poly.entity_id
_entity_poly.type
_entity_poly.pdbx_seq_one_letter_code
_entity_poly.pdbx_strand_id
1 'polypeptide(L)'
;MFTEDAAVTDDGRDHVGIASIRDWLDREASEYTYTTTVVGASSSPTDGAVVTTRLEGDFPGGVVDLDYRFGLDEQGRLRRLVIEPTGT
;
A
#
# COMPACT_ATOMS: atom_id res chain seq x y z
N MET A 1 -10.12 8.84 2.77
CA MET A 1 -11.30 8.21 2.13
C MET A 1 -10.93 7.80 0.71
N PHE A 2 -11.49 6.71 0.20
CA PHE A 2 -11.27 6.22 -1.15
C PHE A 2 -12.29 6.82 -2.14
N THR A 3 -11.94 6.94 -3.41
CA THR A 3 -12.92 7.14 -4.50
C THR A 3 -13.71 5.85 -4.76
N GLU A 4 -14.87 5.94 -5.39
CA GLU A 4 -15.71 4.76 -5.68
C GLU A 4 -14.98 3.75 -6.59
N ASP A 5 -14.15 4.27 -7.48
CA ASP A 5 -13.34 3.53 -8.47
C ASP A 5 -11.89 3.31 -8.03
N ALA A 6 -11.59 3.50 -6.73
CA ALA A 6 -10.21 3.40 -6.26
C ALA A 6 -9.62 2.01 -6.52
N ALA A 7 -8.30 1.96 -6.77
CA ALA A 7 -7.59 0.71 -7.02
C ALA A 7 -6.36 0.58 -6.10
N VAL A 8 -6.20 -0.58 -5.49
CA VAL A 8 -4.97 -0.99 -4.78
C VAL A 8 -4.24 -2.00 -5.67
N THR A 9 -2.93 -1.87 -5.82
CA THR A 9 -2.08 -2.92 -6.38
C THR A 9 -1.10 -3.38 -5.36
N ASP A 10 -1.08 -4.68 -5.17
CA ASP A 10 -0.24 -5.35 -4.20
C ASP A 10 0.13 -6.73 -4.77
N ASP A 11 1.40 -7.12 -4.61
CA ASP A 11 1.97 -8.32 -5.23
C ASP A 11 1.59 -8.49 -6.72
N GLY A 12 1.59 -7.39 -7.48
CA GLY A 12 1.23 -7.36 -8.90
C GLY A 12 -0.25 -7.64 -9.22
N ARG A 13 -1.15 -7.66 -8.22
CA ARG A 13 -2.59 -7.87 -8.38
C ARG A 13 -3.36 -6.58 -8.10
N ASP A 14 -4.35 -6.30 -8.96
CA ASP A 14 -5.19 -5.11 -8.83
C ASP A 14 -6.50 -5.45 -8.10
N HIS A 15 -6.82 -4.69 -7.07
CA HIS A 15 -8.05 -4.73 -6.29
C HIS A 15 -8.82 -3.44 -6.52
N VAL A 16 -9.88 -3.51 -7.32
CA VAL A 16 -10.62 -2.33 -7.80
C VAL A 16 -11.97 -2.20 -7.12
N GLY A 17 -12.26 -1.01 -6.62
CA GLY A 17 -13.49 -0.67 -5.91
C GLY A 17 -13.46 -1.03 -4.43
N ILE A 18 -14.28 -0.32 -3.66
CA ILE A 18 -14.29 -0.39 -2.17
C ILE A 18 -14.51 -1.81 -1.64
N ALA A 19 -15.37 -2.60 -2.28
CA ALA A 19 -15.63 -3.98 -1.86
C ALA A 19 -14.38 -4.85 -2.01
N SER A 20 -13.73 -4.84 -3.18
CA SER A 20 -12.53 -5.62 -3.43
C SER A 20 -11.36 -5.19 -2.54
N ILE A 21 -11.25 -3.90 -2.23
CA ILE A 21 -10.20 -3.37 -1.34
C ILE A 21 -10.42 -3.84 0.10
N ARG A 22 -11.67 -3.93 0.56
CA ARG A 22 -11.99 -4.48 1.89
C ARG A 22 -11.64 -5.96 1.98
N ASP A 23 -12.03 -6.75 0.98
CA ASP A 23 -11.71 -8.17 0.94
C ASP A 23 -10.18 -8.41 0.90
N TRP A 24 -9.43 -7.54 0.22
CA TRP A 24 -7.97 -7.56 0.21
C TRP A 24 -7.39 -7.28 1.60
N LEU A 25 -7.82 -6.21 2.27
CA LEU A 25 -7.39 -5.87 3.63
C LEU A 25 -7.62 -7.02 4.61
N ASP A 26 -8.77 -7.68 4.53
CA ASP A 26 -9.15 -8.79 5.43
C ASP A 26 -8.31 -10.06 5.16
N ARG A 27 -7.81 -10.26 3.93
CA ARG A 27 -6.99 -11.42 3.56
C ARG A 27 -5.51 -11.24 3.89
N GLU A 28 -4.90 -10.13 3.46
CA GLU A 28 -3.47 -9.85 3.67
C GLU A 28 -3.10 -9.80 5.16
N ALA A 29 -4.02 -9.32 6.00
CA ALA A 29 -3.81 -9.23 7.45
C ALA A 29 -3.76 -10.60 8.17
N SER A 30 -3.98 -11.72 7.47
CA SER A 30 -4.26 -13.02 8.11
C SER A 30 -3.20 -14.11 7.93
N GLU A 31 -2.30 -14.02 6.94
CA GLU A 31 -1.37 -15.12 6.63
C GLU A 31 -0.13 -15.14 7.54
N TYR A 32 0.37 -13.96 7.94
CA TYR A 32 1.61 -13.80 8.71
C TYR A 32 1.43 -12.86 9.90
N THR A 33 2.22 -13.08 10.95
CA THR A 33 2.30 -12.14 12.08
C THR A 33 3.51 -11.25 11.88
N TYR A 34 3.27 -9.94 11.79
CA TYR A 34 4.32 -8.96 11.59
C TYR A 34 4.04 -7.66 12.34
N THR A 35 5.10 -6.88 12.53
CA THR A 35 5.03 -5.50 12.98
C THR A 35 5.37 -4.56 11.82
N THR A 36 4.80 -3.36 11.84
CA THR A 36 5.03 -2.33 10.81
C THR A 36 5.65 -1.09 11.44
N THR A 37 6.75 -0.59 10.87
CA THR A 37 7.37 0.67 11.26
C THR A 37 7.50 1.58 10.05
N VAL A 38 6.98 2.81 10.12
CA VAL A 38 7.23 3.82 9.08
C VAL A 38 8.68 4.28 9.19
N VAL A 39 9.46 4.11 8.13
CA VAL A 39 10.89 4.46 8.08
C VAL A 39 11.19 5.63 7.15
N GLY A 40 10.22 6.05 6.33
CA GLY A 40 10.37 7.20 5.44
C GLY A 40 9.03 7.71 4.93
N ALA A 41 8.99 9.00 4.60
CA ALA A 41 7.88 9.61 3.89
C ALA A 41 8.42 10.71 2.96
N SER A 42 7.92 10.75 1.73
CA SER A 42 8.21 11.78 0.75
C SER A 42 6.95 12.15 0.00
N SER A 43 6.92 13.37 -0.54
CA SER A 43 5.85 13.77 -1.45
C SER A 43 6.40 14.71 -2.51
N SER A 44 5.98 14.51 -3.76
CA SER A 44 6.33 15.39 -4.87
C SER A 44 5.10 15.62 -5.76
N PRO A 45 5.04 16.74 -6.50
CA PRO A 45 3.97 16.99 -7.46
C PRO A 45 3.91 15.95 -8.59
N THR A 46 5.04 15.31 -8.89
CA THR A 46 5.18 14.32 -9.98
C THR A 46 4.91 12.89 -9.55
N ASP A 47 5.37 12.50 -8.35
CA ASP A 47 5.38 11.12 -7.88
C ASP A 47 4.29 10.83 -6.84
N GLY A 48 3.52 11.85 -6.47
CA GLY A 48 2.51 11.76 -5.42
C GLY A 48 3.15 11.66 -4.03
N ALA A 49 2.43 11.05 -3.09
CA ALA A 49 2.96 10.79 -1.75
C ALA A 49 3.44 9.34 -1.65
N VAL A 50 4.64 9.14 -1.11
CA VAL A 50 5.22 7.81 -0.86
C VAL A 50 5.52 7.69 0.63
N VAL A 51 5.07 6.59 1.24
CA VAL A 51 5.42 6.22 2.61
C VAL A 51 6.13 4.89 2.58
N THR A 52 7.38 4.87 3.05
CA THR A 52 8.16 3.64 3.17
C THR A 52 7.92 3.03 4.55
N THR A 53 7.46 1.78 4.56
CA THR A 53 7.16 1.03 5.78
C THR A 53 8.00 -0.24 5.80
N ARG A 54 8.70 -0.46 6.92
CA ARG A 54 9.37 -1.72 7.22
C ARG A 54 8.38 -2.69 7.86
N LEU A 55 8.25 -3.86 7.28
CA LEU A 55 7.57 -5.01 7.86
C LEU A 55 8.63 -5.93 8.46
N GLU A 56 8.45 -6.34 9.71
CA GLU A 56 9.28 -7.36 10.37
C GLU A 56 8.36 -8.43 10.98
N GLY A 57 8.52 -9.70 10.57
CA GLY A 57 7.61 -10.78 10.93
C GLY A 57 8.11 -12.18 10.61
N ASP A 58 7.19 -13.14 10.59
CA ASP A 58 7.46 -14.58 10.41
C ASP A 58 7.31 -15.10 8.97
N PHE A 59 7.14 -14.21 7.99
CA PHE A 59 7.15 -14.55 6.56
C PHE A 59 8.57 -14.90 6.06
N PRO A 60 8.72 -15.64 4.93
CA PRO A 60 10.02 -15.92 4.35
C PRO A 60 10.83 -14.65 4.05
N GLY A 61 12.02 -14.53 4.66
CA GLY A 61 12.87 -13.34 4.58
C GLY A 61 12.77 -12.41 5.79
N GLY A 62 11.66 -12.47 6.53
CA GLY A 62 11.47 -11.87 7.86
C GLY A 62 11.45 -10.34 7.94
N VAL A 63 12.06 -9.64 6.99
CA VAL A 63 12.10 -8.18 6.91
C VAL A 63 11.94 -7.72 5.46
N VAL A 64 11.08 -6.74 5.22
CA VAL A 64 10.93 -6.08 3.92
C VAL A 64 10.58 -4.61 4.10
N ASP A 65 11.18 -3.74 3.29
CA ASP A 65 10.76 -2.34 3.16
C ASP A 65 9.82 -2.22 1.95
N LEU A 66 8.62 -1.70 2.19
CA LEU A 66 7.58 -1.51 1.19
C LEU A 66 7.30 -0.01 0.99
N ASP A 67 7.24 0.42 -0.26
CA ASP A 67 6.80 1.74 -0.65
C ASP A 67 5.29 1.75 -0.91
N TYR A 68 4.57 2.53 -0.12
CA TYR A 68 3.14 2.80 -0.28
C TYR A 68 3.00 4.10 -1.09
N ARG A 69 2.70 3.97 -2.38
CA ARG A 69 2.55 5.11 -3.29
C ARG A 69 1.08 5.51 -3.42
N PHE A 70 0.74 6.68 -2.90
CA PHE A 70 -0.61 7.21 -2.87
C PHE A 70 -0.83 8.16 -4.06
N GLY A 71 -1.78 7.78 -4.93
CA GLY A 71 -2.38 8.64 -5.94
C GLY A 71 -3.69 9.22 -5.41
N LEU A 72 -3.71 10.55 -5.24
CA LEU A 72 -4.88 11.28 -4.78
C LEU A 72 -5.58 11.99 -5.97
N ASP A 73 -6.89 12.15 -5.88
CA ASP A 73 -7.63 13.03 -6.80
C ASP A 73 -7.53 14.51 -6.38
N GLU A 74 -8.13 15.40 -7.16
CA GLU A 74 -8.13 16.85 -6.91
C GLU A 74 -8.78 17.25 -5.57
N GLN A 75 -9.60 16.37 -4.98
CA GLN A 75 -10.25 16.57 -3.68
C GLN A 75 -9.47 15.91 -2.53
N GLY A 76 -8.28 15.35 -2.80
CA GLY A 76 -7.44 14.66 -1.82
C GLY A 76 -7.95 13.27 -1.43
N ARG A 77 -8.83 12.66 -2.22
CA ARG A 77 -9.33 11.29 -1.98
C ARG A 77 -8.41 10.27 -2.63
N LEU A 78 -8.28 9.11 -2.00
CA LEU A 78 -7.41 8.04 -2.49
C LEU A 78 -8.03 7.40 -3.74
N ARG A 79 -7.40 7.60 -4.89
CA ARG A 79 -7.77 6.97 -6.17
C ARG A 79 -6.92 5.75 -6.46
N ARG A 80 -5.65 5.78 -6.05
CA ARG A 80 -4.68 4.73 -6.33
C ARG A 80 -3.78 4.48 -5.14
N LEU A 81 -3.55 3.23 -4.80
CA LEU A 81 -2.46 2.81 -3.94
C LEU A 81 -1.65 1.74 -4.67
N VAL A 82 -0.33 1.88 -4.71
CA VAL A 82 0.59 0.84 -5.15
C VAL A 82 1.48 0.49 -3.98
N ILE A 83 1.59 -0.81 -3.70
CA ILE A 83 2.45 -1.38 -2.66
C ILE A 83 3.46 -2.28 -3.37
N GLU A 84 4.73 -1.98 -3.19
CA GLU A 84 5.83 -2.71 -3.81
C GLU A 84 7.10 -2.62 -2.94
N PRO A 85 8.06 -3.54 -3.09
CA PRO A 85 9.35 -3.39 -2.44
C PRO A 85 10.03 -2.06 -2.81
N THR A 86 10.65 -1.42 -1.82
CA THR A 86 11.38 -0.17 -2.06
C THR A 86 12.50 -0.37 -3.09
N GLY A 87 12.60 0.56 -4.05
CA GLY A 87 13.68 0.58 -5.06
C GLY A 87 13.45 -0.27 -6.31
N THR A 88 12.20 -0.71 -6.54
CA THR A 88 11.77 -1.38 -7.79
C THR A 88 11.72 -0.41 -8.97
#